data_AF-A0A0W0TLT5-F1
#
_entry.id   AF-A0A0W0TLT5-F1
#
_cell.length_a   1.000
_cell.length_b   1.000
_cell.length_c   1.000
_cell.angle_alpha   90.00
_cell.angle_beta   90.00
_cell.angle_gamma   90.00
#
_symmetry.space_group_name_H-M   'P 1'
#
loop_
_entity.id
_entity.type
_entity.pdbx_description
1 polymer ?
#
loop_
_entity_poly.entity_id
_entity_poly.type
_entity_poly.pdbx_seq_one_letter_code
_entity_poly.pdbx_strand_id
1 'polypeptide(L)'
;MLNYLKKGWNGQLTFGQIFFSQGGDYLLEGGLAYIVFYIFILTALFTGGFNLENLWLLPLMLYAVGFYIWLLKAFWGSANQSSNAFTATMIRIFTILLPLISIALFVFILLYYLATAILELLN
;
A
#
# COMPACT_ATOMS: atom_id res chain seq x y z
N MET A 1 -4.08 13.63 11.70
CA MET A 1 -3.50 12.80 10.63
C MET A 1 -1.98 12.93 10.56
N LEU A 2 -1.44 14.15 10.66
CA LEU A 2 0.00 14.41 10.61
C LEU A 2 0.81 13.69 11.70
N ASN A 3 0.29 13.61 12.92
CA ASN A 3 1.00 12.94 14.02
C ASN A 3 1.08 11.41 13.80
N TYR A 4 0.00 10.80 13.29
CA TYR A 4 -0.03 9.39 12.89
C TYR A 4 1.00 9.10 11.80
N LEU A 5 0.98 9.87 10.70
CA LEU A 5 1.93 9.71 9.59
C LEU A 5 3.37 9.93 10.06
N LYS A 6 3.63 10.94 10.90
CA LYS A 6 4.96 11.19 11.46
C LYS A 6 5.45 10.01 12.32
N LYS A 7 4.60 9.48 13.21
CA LYS A 7 4.95 8.33 14.06
C LYS A 7 5.20 7.07 13.25
N GLY A 8 4.37 6.80 12.24
CA GLY A 8 4.60 5.65 11.35
C GLY A 8 5.89 5.78 10.54
N TRP A 9 6.20 6.98 10.04
CA TRP A 9 7.46 7.23 9.35
C TRP A 9 8.68 7.06 10.24
N ASN A 10 8.55 7.36 11.53
CA ASN A 10 9.61 7.15 12.52
C ASN A 10 9.62 5.72 13.08
N GLY A 11 8.72 4.86 12.61
CA GLY A 11 8.65 3.47 13.06
C GLY A 11 8.22 3.32 14.51
N GLN A 12 7.47 4.29 15.05
CA GLN A 12 7.02 4.38 16.45
C GLN A 12 5.62 3.80 16.69
N LEU A 13 4.96 3.31 15.64
CA LEU A 13 3.64 2.67 15.74
C LEU A 13 3.80 1.16 15.94
N THR A 14 2.93 0.57 16.77
CA THR A 14 2.79 -0.89 16.87
C THR A 14 1.98 -1.44 15.70
N PHE A 15 2.09 -2.74 15.42
CA PHE A 15 1.40 -3.38 14.30
C PHE A 15 -0.13 -3.21 14.39
N GLY A 16 -0.68 -3.36 15.60
CA GLY A 16 -2.10 -3.11 15.86
C GLY A 16 -2.50 -1.64 15.66
N GLN A 17 -1.61 -0.69 15.93
CA GLN A 17 -1.85 0.72 15.69
C GLN A 17 -1.84 1.10 14.20
N ILE A 18 -1.09 0.36 13.37
CA ILE A 18 -1.00 0.62 11.93
C ILE A 18 -2.31 0.20 11.21
N PHE A 19 -2.92 -0.91 11.63
CA PHE A 19 -4.12 -1.45 10.97
C PHE A 19 -5.44 -1.15 11.67
N PHE A 20 -5.44 -1.25 13.00
CA PHE A 20 -6.65 -1.20 13.81
C PHE A 20 -6.67 0.01 14.74
N SER A 21 -5.59 0.80 14.73
CA SER A 21 -5.45 1.98 15.56
C SER A 21 -5.81 1.73 17.03
N GLN A 22 -5.35 0.61 17.58
CA GLN A 22 -5.57 0.30 18.99
C GLN A 22 -4.81 1.30 19.87
N GLY A 23 -5.57 2.19 20.52
CA GLY A 23 -5.09 3.22 21.45
C GLY A 23 -5.36 4.66 20.98
N GLY A 24 -6.47 5.24 21.46
CA GLY A 24 -6.75 6.70 21.38
C GLY A 24 -6.96 7.29 19.98
N ASP A 25 -6.55 8.55 19.81
CA ASP A 25 -6.80 9.49 18.68
C ASP A 25 -6.46 8.98 17.26
N TYR A 26 -5.84 7.81 17.13
CA TYR A 26 -5.38 7.27 15.86
C TYR A 26 -6.45 6.44 15.12
N LEU A 27 -7.58 6.13 15.77
CA LEU A 27 -8.66 5.26 15.25
C LEU A 27 -9.28 5.75 13.95
N LEU A 28 -9.58 7.04 13.89
CA LEU A 28 -10.05 7.67 12.67
C LEU A 28 -8.92 7.85 11.66
N GLU A 29 -7.71 8.20 12.08
CA GLU A 29 -6.62 8.59 11.18
C GLU A 29 -6.04 7.42 10.38
N GLY A 30 -5.79 6.27 11.03
CA GLY A 30 -5.27 5.07 10.38
C GLY A 30 -6.31 4.36 9.52
N GLY A 31 -7.53 4.21 10.05
CA GLY A 31 -8.66 3.63 9.32
C GLY A 31 -9.04 4.44 8.10
N LEU A 32 -9.13 5.78 8.20
CA LEU A 32 -9.39 6.64 7.04
C LEU A 32 -8.28 6.53 6.02
N ALA A 33 -7.00 6.60 6.41
CA ALA A 33 -5.89 6.53 5.46
C ALA A 33 -5.91 5.21 4.64
N TYR A 34 -6.27 4.10 5.27
CA TYR A 34 -6.37 2.78 4.64
C TYR A 34 -7.63 2.62 3.77
N ILE A 35 -8.79 3.06 4.24
CA ILE A 35 -10.06 3.03 3.47
C ILE A 35 -9.93 3.91 2.22
N VAL A 36 -9.40 5.12 2.40
CA VAL A 36 -9.14 6.07 1.32
C VAL A 36 -8.18 5.47 0.29
N PHE A 37 -7.11 4.79 0.73
CA PHE A 37 -6.20 4.06 -0.15
C PHE A 37 -6.91 2.97 -0.99
N TYR A 38 -7.75 2.13 -0.38
CA TYR A 38 -8.47 1.07 -1.09
C TYR A 38 -9.53 1.61 -2.06
N ILE A 39 -10.30 2.61 -1.64
CA ILE A 39 -11.26 3.29 -2.53
C ILE A 39 -10.53 3.89 -3.73
N PHE A 40 -9.33 4.46 -3.54
CA PHE A 40 -8.54 5.01 -4.64
C PHE A 40 -7.98 3.96 -5.59
N ILE A 41 -7.48 2.83 -5.07
CA ILE A 41 -7.05 1.70 -5.92
C ILE A 41 -8.22 1.16 -6.75
N LEU A 42 -9.39 0.96 -6.13
CA LEU A 42 -10.58 0.50 -6.84
C LEU A 42 -11.02 1.50 -7.90
N THR A 43 -11.06 2.78 -7.56
CA THR A 43 -11.43 3.85 -8.52
C THR A 43 -10.48 3.82 -9.72
N ALA A 44 -9.17 3.77 -9.50
CA ALA A 44 -8.18 3.72 -10.58
C ALA A 44 -8.27 2.44 -11.44
N LEU A 45 -8.62 1.30 -10.84
CA LEU A 45 -8.84 0.04 -11.56
C LEU A 45 -10.10 0.08 -12.43
N PHE A 46 -11.19 0.71 -11.95
CA PHE A 46 -12.48 0.75 -12.67
C PHE A 46 -12.57 1.87 -13.73
N THR A 47 -11.83 2.97 -13.59
CA THR A 47 -11.88 4.09 -14.56
C THR A 47 -10.98 3.90 -15.78
N GLY A 48 -10.31 2.74 -15.92
CA GLY A 48 -9.69 2.35 -17.18
C GLY A 48 -8.55 3.25 -17.65
N GLY A 49 -7.40 3.17 -16.97
CA GLY A 49 -6.11 3.64 -17.49
C GLY A 49 -5.81 5.15 -17.40
N PHE A 50 -4.52 5.47 -17.47
CA PHE A 50 -4.01 6.85 -17.54
C PHE A 50 -4.28 7.44 -18.92
N ASN A 51 -5.43 8.09 -19.08
CA ASN A 51 -5.72 8.97 -20.21
C ASN A 51 -5.83 10.43 -19.73
N LEU A 52 -5.89 11.39 -20.66
CA LEU A 52 -5.97 12.82 -20.32
C LEU A 52 -7.23 13.17 -19.50
N GLU A 53 -8.30 12.40 -19.66
CA GLU A 53 -9.56 12.56 -18.90
C GLU A 53 -9.42 12.12 -17.44
N ASN A 54 -8.46 11.23 -17.16
CA ASN A 54 -8.15 10.68 -15.86
C ASN A 54 -6.92 11.32 -15.18
N LEU A 55 -6.46 12.48 -15.65
CA LEU A 55 -5.31 13.21 -15.07
C LEU A 55 -5.47 13.50 -13.57
N TRP A 56 -6.71 13.66 -13.11
CA TRP A 56 -7.05 13.84 -11.69
C TRP A 56 -6.74 12.61 -10.81
N LEU A 57 -6.51 11.42 -11.41
CA LEU A 57 -6.04 10.22 -10.71
C LEU A 57 -4.54 10.31 -10.36
N LEU A 58 -3.77 11.19 -11.00
CA LEU A 58 -2.32 11.26 -10.80
C LEU A 58 -1.93 11.63 -9.36
N PRO A 59 -2.53 12.66 -8.71
CA PRO A 59 -2.36 12.90 -7.27
C PRO A 59 -2.75 11.71 -6.40
N LEU A 60 -3.78 10.95 -6.80
CA LEU A 60 -4.25 9.78 -6.05
C LEU A 60 -3.27 8.62 -6.13
N MET A 61 -2.66 8.39 -7.30
CA MET A 61 -1.60 7.40 -7.46
C MET A 61 -0.33 7.79 -6.71
N LEU A 62 0.04 9.07 -6.70
CA LEU A 62 1.14 9.55 -5.87
C LEU A 62 0.86 9.36 -4.38
N TYR A 63 -0.37 9.62 -3.92
CA TYR A 63 -0.78 9.31 -2.56
C TYR A 63 -0.68 7.81 -2.27
N ALA A 64 -1.16 6.95 -3.18
CA ALA A 64 -1.10 5.51 -3.00
C ALA A 64 0.35 5.00 -2.88
N VAL A 65 1.25 5.45 -3.76
CA VAL A 65 2.68 5.11 -3.69
C VAL A 65 3.30 5.64 -2.40
N GLY A 66 3.04 6.88 -2.03
CA GLY A 66 3.55 7.48 -0.79
C GLY A 66 3.06 6.76 0.46
N PHE A 67 1.77 6.43 0.51
CA PHE A 67 1.17 5.67 1.60
C PHE A 67 1.73 4.25 1.67
N TYR A 68 1.95 3.59 0.53
CA TYR A 68 2.55 2.27 0.48
C TYR A 68 3.98 2.25 1.03
N ILE A 69 4.83 3.21 0.62
CA ILE A 69 6.19 3.37 1.18
C ILE A 69 6.12 3.63 2.69
N TRP A 70 5.23 4.53 3.10
CA TRP A 70 5.00 4.82 4.51
C TRP A 70 4.61 3.56 5.30
N LEU A 71 3.72 2.72 4.74
CA LEU A 71 3.23 1.49 5.35
C LEU A 71 4.36 0.47 5.55
N LEU A 72 5.20 0.26 4.53
CA LEU A 72 6.36 -0.62 4.63
C LEU A 72 7.32 -0.16 5.74
N LYS A 73 7.58 1.15 5.81
CA LYS A 73 8.43 1.74 6.84
C LYS A 73 7.83 1.59 8.24
N ALA A 74 6.53 1.80 8.37
CA ALA A 74 5.81 1.64 9.63
C ALA A 74 5.85 0.19 10.13
N PHE A 75 5.64 -0.80 9.26
CA PHE A 75 5.77 -2.21 9.63
C PHE A 75 7.18 -2.59 10.05
N TRP A 76 8.19 -2.10 9.32
CA TRP A 76 9.58 -2.36 9.67
C TRP A 76 9.92 -1.81 11.06
N GLY A 77 9.49 -0.58 11.35
CA GLY A 77 9.62 0.03 12.68
C GLY A 77 8.87 -0.74 13.76
N SER A 78 7.63 -1.15 13.48
CA SER A 78 6.85 -1.97 14.41
C SER A 78 7.53 -3.30 14.73
N ALA A 79 8.19 -3.94 13.77
CA ALA A 79 8.90 -5.19 14.02
C ALA A 79 10.06 -4.98 15.02
N ASN A 80 10.72 -3.82 14.99
CA ASN A 80 11.81 -3.49 15.90
C ASN A 80 11.35 -3.16 17.32
N GLN A 81 10.09 -2.74 17.48
CA GLN A 81 9.48 -2.49 18.79
C GLN A 81 8.82 -3.73 19.41
N SER A 82 8.68 -4.82 18.66
CA SER A 82 8.04 -6.03 19.14
C SER A 82 8.93 -6.74 20.17
N SER A 83 8.41 -6.95 21.38
CA SER A 83 9.09 -7.70 22.44
C SER A 83 9.21 -9.19 22.14
N ASN A 84 8.33 -9.73 21.29
CA ASN A 84 8.36 -11.13 20.86
C ASN A 84 9.10 -11.28 19.52
N ALA A 85 10.15 -12.09 19.51
CA ALA A 85 10.97 -12.37 18.33
C ALA A 85 10.19 -13.06 17.20
N PHE A 86 9.24 -13.94 17.53
CA PHE A 86 8.39 -14.60 16.53
C PHE A 86 7.51 -13.57 15.81
N THR A 87 6.82 -12.70 16.57
CA THR A 87 5.98 -11.63 16.02
C THR A 87 6.80 -10.65 15.17
N ALA A 88 7.98 -10.24 15.66
CA ALA A 88 8.89 -9.38 14.89
C ALA A 88 9.28 -10.00 13.54
N THR A 89 9.58 -11.29 13.53
CA THR A 89 9.95 -12.04 12.33
C THR A 89 8.78 -12.14 11.36
N MET A 90 7.58 -12.46 11.84
CA MET A 90 6.37 -12.50 11.01
C MET A 90 6.07 -11.15 10.35
N ILE A 91 6.19 -10.04 11.10
CA ILE A 91 5.98 -8.69 10.56
C ILE A 91 7.01 -8.39 9.46
N ARG A 92 8.29 -8.74 9.67
CA ARG A 92 9.35 -8.54 8.66
C ARG A 92 9.09 -9.36 7.39
N ILE A 93 8.75 -10.64 7.54
CA ILE A 93 8.41 -11.51 6.41
C ILE A 93 7.24 -10.91 5.62
N PHE A 94 6.16 -10.52 6.30
CA PHE A 94 5.01 -9.88 5.68
C PHE A 94 5.38 -8.57 4.95
N THR A 95 6.20 -7.73 5.57
CA THR A 95 6.69 -6.47 4.99
C THR A 95 7.51 -6.68 3.73
N ILE A 96 8.26 -7.78 3.63
CA ILE A 96 9.06 -8.14 2.44
C ILE A 96 8.19 -8.81 1.37
N LEU A 97 7.25 -9.67 1.77
CA LEU A 97 6.36 -10.37 0.83
C LEU A 97 5.43 -9.41 0.10
N LEU A 98 4.93 -8.36 0.77
CA LEU A 98 4.06 -7.35 0.17
C LEU A 98 4.62 -6.76 -1.15
N PRO A 99 5.82 -6.16 -1.19
CA PRO A 99 6.37 -5.61 -2.41
C PRO A 99 6.72 -6.69 -3.44
N LEU A 100 7.15 -7.87 -3.02
CA LEU A 100 7.40 -8.99 -3.94
C LEU A 100 6.12 -9.42 -4.67
N ILE A 101 5.01 -9.56 -3.95
CA ILE A 101 3.70 -9.88 -4.54
C ILE A 101 3.25 -8.76 -5.47
N SER A 102 3.40 -7.49 -5.07
CA SER A 102 3.06 -6.34 -5.92
C SER A 102 3.85 -6.34 -7.23
N ILE A 103 5.16 -6.61 -7.19
CA ILE A 103 6.01 -6.73 -8.39
C ILE A 103 5.57 -7.91 -9.25
N ALA A 104 5.31 -9.08 -8.65
CA ALA A 104 4.88 -10.27 -9.39
C ALA A 104 3.56 -10.04 -10.12
N LEU A 105 2.58 -9.41 -9.45
CA LEU A 105 1.30 -9.04 -10.06
C LEU A 105 1.48 -8.02 -11.18
N PHE A 106 2.35 -7.02 -11.00
CA PHE A 106 2.67 -6.06 -12.04
C PHE A 106 3.26 -6.72 -13.30
N VAL A 107 4.22 -7.64 -13.12
CA VAL A 107 4.78 -8.42 -14.24
C VAL A 107 3.71 -9.27 -14.93
N PHE A 108 2.82 -9.92 -14.15
CA PHE A 108 1.74 -10.72 -14.72
C PHE A 108 0.77 -9.88 -15.57
N ILE A 109 0.42 -8.68 -15.11
CA ILE A 109 -0.40 -7.73 -15.86
C ILE A 109 0.29 -7.31 -17.17
N LEU A 110 1.60 -7.03 -17.14
CA LEU A 110 2.36 -6.70 -18.36
C LEU A 110 2.36 -7.86 -19.36
N LEU A 111 2.57 -9.09 -18.90
CA LEU A 111 2.53 -10.27 -19.75
C LEU A 111 1.14 -10.49 -20.36
N TYR A 112 0.08 -10.26 -19.58
CA TYR A 112 -1.30 -10.33 -20.06
C TYR A 112 -1.53 -9.32 -21.20
N TYR A 113 -1.23 -8.04 -20.99
CA TYR A 113 -1.41 -7.02 -22.04
C TYR A 113 -0.53 -7.26 -23.26
N LEU A 114 0.70 -7.74 -23.08
CA LEU A 114 1.58 -8.11 -24.19
C LEU A 114 0.97 -9.25 -25.03
N ALA A 115 0.47 -10.29 -24.37
CA ALA A 115 -0.18 -11.40 -25.05
C ALA A 115 -1.44 -10.95 -25.81
N THR A 116 -2.28 -10.10 -25.18
CA THR A 116 -3.45 -9.51 -25.84
C THR A 116 -3.06 -8.69 -27.06
N ALA A 117 -2.06 -7.82 -26.97
CA ALA A 117 -1.59 -7.01 -28.09
C ALA A 117 -1.02 -7.85 -29.25
N ILE A 118 -0.31 -8.94 -28.94
CA ILE A 118 0.18 -9.89 -29.96
C ILE A 118 -1.00 -10.60 -30.65
N LEU A 119 -2.02 -11.03 -29.89
CA LEU A 119 -3.21 -11.67 -30.45
C LEU A 119 -4.02 -10.71 -31.32
N GLU A 120 -4.11 -9.43 -30.95
CA GLU A 120 -4.74 -8.39 -31.76
C GLU A 120 -3.96 -8.09 -33.04
N LEU A 121 -2.62 -8.14 -33.01
CA LEU A 121 -1.79 -7.95 -34.20
C LEU A 121 -1.88 -9.12 -35.19
N LEU A 122 -2.12 -10.33 -34.69
CA LEU A 122 -2.21 -11.56 -35.50
C LEU A 122 -3.60 -11.81 -36.10
N ASN A 123 -4.63 -11.12 -35.63
CA ASN A 123 -6.01 -11.16 -36.15
C ASN A 123 -6.29 -9.97 -37.07
#